data_AF-A0A372DMP5-F1
#
_entry.id   AF-A0A372DMP5-F1
#
_cell.length_a   1.000
_cell.length_b   1.000
_cell.length_c   1.000
_cell.angle_alpha   90.00
_cell.angle_beta   90.00
_cell.angle_gamma   90.00
#
_symmetry.space_group_name_H-M   'P 1'
#
loop_
_entity.id
_entity.type
_entity.pdbx_description
1 polymer ?
#
loop_
_entity_poly.entity_id
_entity_poly.type
_entity_poly.pdbx_seq_one_letter_code
_entity_poly.pdbx_strand_id
1 'polypeptide(L)'
;MSSSGATIASPAYLEQARAQARWLADYLRGETGEATAVIPVVCLPEWFVQANKESLASDVCVINPKMTSLFTDAGSQPQLDSRRRNRLSNALQKRYPDLDLTD
;
A
#
# COMPACT_ATOMS: atom_id res chain seq x y z
N MET A 1 -39.27 -10.75 -7.46
CA MET A 1 -38.72 -9.54 -6.83
C MET A 1 -37.21 -9.69 -6.86
N SER A 2 -36.57 -9.15 -7.90
CA SER A 2 -35.13 -9.25 -8.09
C SER A 2 -34.45 -8.13 -7.30
N SER A 3 -33.73 -8.49 -6.24
CA SER A 3 -32.84 -7.59 -5.51
C SER A 3 -31.68 -7.20 -6.41
N SER A 4 -31.75 -5.98 -6.93
CA SER A 4 -30.67 -5.32 -7.65
C SER A 4 -29.48 -5.20 -6.70
N GLY A 5 -28.42 -5.97 -6.95
CA GLY A 5 -27.16 -5.87 -6.24
C GLY A 5 -26.53 -4.51 -6.52
N ALA A 6 -26.80 -3.53 -5.66
CA ALA A 6 -26.08 -2.27 -5.67
C ALA A 6 -24.64 -2.58 -5.24
N THR A 7 -23.71 -2.55 -6.19
CA THR A 7 -22.27 -2.46 -5.89
C THR A 7 -22.09 -1.25 -4.99
N ILE A 8 -21.89 -1.48 -3.69
CA ILE A 8 -21.58 -0.40 -2.75
C ILE A 8 -20.24 0.13 -3.22
N ALA A 9 -20.23 1.35 -3.77
CA ALA A 9 -19.02 2.00 -4.23
C ALA A 9 -18.04 2.03 -3.05
N SER A 10 -16.82 1.51 -3.28
CA SER A 10 -15.77 1.61 -2.28
C SER A 10 -15.52 3.09 -1.98
N PRO A 11 -15.34 3.48 -0.71
CA PRO A 11 -15.13 4.88 -0.38
C PRO A 11 -13.88 5.44 -1.10
N ALA A 12 -13.94 6.72 -1.46
CA ALA A 12 -12.98 7.35 -2.39
C ALA A 12 -11.50 7.19 -1.98
N TYR A 13 -11.19 7.15 -0.68
CA TYR A 13 -9.84 6.96 -0.18
C TYR A 13 -9.29 5.54 -0.44
N LEU A 14 -10.14 4.51 -0.51
CA LEU A 14 -9.73 3.15 -0.89
C LEU A 14 -9.43 3.06 -2.38
N GLU A 15 -10.27 3.66 -3.22
CA GLU A 15 -10.01 3.77 -4.66
C GLU A 15 -8.70 4.52 -4.93
N GLN A 16 -8.46 5.61 -4.21
CA GLN A 16 -7.20 6.33 -4.30
C GLN A 16 -6.01 5.45 -3.89
N ALA A 17 -6.11 4.71 -2.78
CA ALA A 17 -5.05 3.80 -2.34
C ALA A 17 -4.74 2.73 -3.39
N ARG A 18 -5.78 2.13 -4.00
CA ARG A 18 -5.63 1.15 -5.10
C ARG A 18 -4.93 1.77 -6.31
N ALA A 19 -5.38 2.95 -6.74
CA ALA A 19 -4.82 3.65 -7.89
C ALA A 19 -3.34 3.98 -7.67
N GLN A 20 -2.98 4.45 -6.47
CA GLN A 20 -1.60 4.75 -6.10
C GLN A 20 -0.72 3.49 -6.08
N ALA A 21 -1.21 2.38 -5.51
CA ALA A 21 -0.47 1.12 -5.51
C ALA A 21 -0.24 0.58 -6.92
N ARG A 22 -1.27 0.61 -7.78
CA ARG A 22 -1.16 0.20 -9.18
C ARG A 22 -0.16 1.07 -9.94
N TRP A 23 -0.30 2.39 -9.82
CA TRP A 23 0.61 3.33 -10.46
C TRP A 23 2.07 3.08 -10.03
N LEU A 24 2.31 2.89 -8.74
CA LEU A 24 3.65 2.64 -8.22
C LEU A 24 4.21 1.31 -8.73
N ALA A 25 3.40 0.25 -8.78
CA ALA A 25 3.82 -1.04 -9.32
C ALA A 25 4.22 -0.93 -10.81
N ASP A 26 3.43 -0.21 -11.60
CA ASP A 26 3.70 0.02 -13.02
C ASP A 26 4.98 0.87 -13.22
N TYR A 27 5.16 1.91 -12.40
CA TYR A 27 6.39 2.73 -12.41
C TYR A 27 7.62 1.90 -12.07
N LEU A 28 7.59 1.14 -10.97
CA LEU A 28 8.71 0.30 -10.53
C LEU A 28 9.05 -0.78 -11.55
N ARG A 29 8.04 -1.36 -12.21
CA ARG A 29 8.25 -2.29 -13.32
C ARG A 29 8.94 -1.62 -14.50
N GLY A 30 8.54 -0.40 -14.85
CA GLY A 30 9.18 0.38 -15.91
C GLY A 30 10.65 0.69 -15.62
N GLU A 31 11.00 1.03 -14.37
CA GLU A 31 12.37 1.37 -13.97
C GLU A 31 13.27 0.15 -13.76
N THR A 32 12.72 -0.97 -13.25
CA THR A 32 13.54 -2.13 -12.85
C THR A 32 13.46 -3.31 -13.80
N GLY A 33 12.48 -3.32 -14.72
CA GLY A 33 12.17 -4.45 -15.60
C GLY A 33 11.44 -5.62 -14.92
N GLU A 34 11.23 -5.56 -13.61
CA GLU A 34 10.65 -6.65 -12.80
C GLU A 34 9.32 -6.24 -12.17
N ALA A 35 8.34 -7.15 -12.20
CA ALA A 35 7.07 -6.93 -11.52
C ALA A 35 7.26 -6.91 -9.99
N THR A 36 6.83 -5.83 -9.34
CA THR A 36 6.94 -5.63 -7.90
C THR A 36 5.57 -5.48 -7.27
N ALA A 37 5.29 -6.31 -6.27
CA ALA A 37 4.05 -6.23 -5.52
C ALA A 37 4.06 -4.97 -4.63
N VAL A 38 3.05 -4.12 -4.79
CA VAL A 38 2.82 -2.94 -3.96
C VAL A 38 1.54 -3.16 -3.19
N ILE A 39 1.62 -3.16 -1.87
CA ILE A 39 0.49 -3.38 -0.97
C ILE A 39 0.01 -2.01 -0.48
N PRO A 40 -1.20 -1.55 -0.87
CA PRO A 40 -1.74 -0.31 -0.34
C PRO A 40 -2.16 -0.48 1.12
N VAL A 41 -1.71 0.45 1.96
CA VAL A 41 -2.05 0.52 3.40
C VAL A 41 -2.63 1.89 3.70
N VAL A 42 -3.81 1.93 4.31
CA VAL A 42 -4.46 3.16 4.78
C VAL A 42 -4.54 3.12 6.30
N CYS A 43 -3.89 4.07 6.96
CA CYS A 43 -3.96 4.21 8.41
C CYS A 43 -5.08 5.19 8.77
N LEU A 44 -6.09 4.71 9.50
CA LEU A 44 -7.23 5.49 9.96
C LEU A 44 -7.32 5.45 11.50
N PRO A 45 -7.84 6.50 12.14
CA PRO A 45 -8.03 6.52 13.59
C PRO A 45 -8.97 5.39 14.07
N GLU A 46 -8.82 4.96 15.33
CA GLU A 46 -9.63 3.87 15.91
C GLU A 46 -11.16 4.11 15.89
N TRP A 47 -11.62 5.36 15.92
CA TRP A 47 -13.04 5.67 15.83
C TRP A 47 -13.60 5.42 14.41
N PHE A 48 -12.74 5.32 13.40
CA PHE A 48 -13.11 5.10 12.01
C PHE A 48 -13.03 3.61 11.63
N VAL A 49 -12.16 2.83 12.30
CA VAL A 49 -11.94 1.41 11.99
C VAL A 49 -11.81 0.55 13.25
N GLN A 50 -12.62 -0.51 13.31
CA GLN A 50 -12.41 -1.59 14.27
C GLN A 50 -11.45 -2.61 13.68
N ALA A 51 -10.41 -2.98 14.43
CA ALA A 51 -9.45 -3.99 14.02
C ALA A 51 -10.16 -5.34 13.87
N ASN A 52 -10.39 -5.79 12.64
CA ASN A 52 -10.95 -7.11 12.37
C ASN A 52 -10.10 -7.83 11.30
N LYS A 53 -10.18 -9.15 11.25
CA LYS A 53 -9.39 -9.95 10.30
C LYS A 53 -9.76 -9.66 8.84
N GLU A 54 -10.97 -9.18 8.61
CA GLU A 54 -11.49 -8.83 7.28
C GLU A 54 -10.81 -7.58 6.71
N SER A 55 -10.44 -6.60 7.55
CA SER A 55 -9.73 -5.38 7.11
C SER A 55 -8.29 -5.64 6.66
N LEU A 56 -7.69 -6.75 7.10
CA LEU A 56 -6.34 -7.20 6.72
C LEU A 56 -6.34 -8.10 5.48
N ALA A 57 -7.46 -8.78 5.20
CA ALA A 57 -7.62 -9.66 4.04
C ALA A 57 -8.14 -8.94 2.78
N SER A 58 -8.46 -7.65 2.91
CA SER A 58 -8.90 -6.78 1.82
C SER A 58 -7.76 -6.46 0.85
N ASP A 59 -8.12 -6.07 -0.38
CA ASP A 59 -7.18 -5.63 -1.40
C ASP A 59 -6.46 -4.31 -1.05
N VAL A 60 -7.05 -3.53 -0.15
CA VAL A 60 -6.44 -2.42 0.57
C VAL A 60 -6.42 -2.74 2.05
N CYS A 61 -5.23 -2.76 2.64
CA CYS A 61 -5.10 -2.99 4.07
C CYS A 61 -5.48 -1.72 4.83
N VAL A 62 -6.49 -1.82 5.70
CA VAL A 62 -6.90 -0.71 6.54
C VAL A 62 -6.52 -1.00 7.98
N ILE A 63 -5.69 -0.12 8.54
CA ILE A 63 -5.11 -0.27 9.88
C ILE A 63 -5.41 0.93 10.75
N ASN A 64 -5.24 0.76 12.06
CA ASN A 64 -5.07 1.85 12.99
C ASN A 64 -3.60 1.96 13.45
N PRO A 65 -3.19 3.07 14.11
CA PRO A 65 -1.81 3.24 14.54
C PRO A 65 -1.28 2.16 15.50
N LYS A 66 -2.15 1.50 16.28
CA LYS A 66 -1.76 0.40 17.18
C LYS A 66 -1.41 -0.88 16.43
N MET A 67 -1.82 -1.00 15.18
CA MET A 67 -1.57 -2.16 14.31
C MET A 67 -0.33 -1.98 13.42
N THR A 68 0.41 -0.88 13.55
CA THR A 68 1.59 -0.58 12.71
C THR A 68 2.66 -1.67 12.80
N SER A 69 2.76 -2.36 13.95
CA SER A 69 3.69 -3.48 14.15
C SER A 69 3.52 -4.61 13.13
N LEU A 70 2.31 -4.81 12.58
CA LEU A 70 2.06 -5.79 11.52
C LEU A 70 2.90 -5.57 10.25
N PHE A 71 3.39 -4.34 10.04
CA PHE A 71 4.19 -3.95 8.86
C PHE A 71 5.64 -3.66 9.20
N THR A 72 5.96 -3.38 10.46
CA THR A 72 7.32 -3.04 10.90
C THR A 72 8.04 -4.20 11.58
N ASP A 73 7.32 -5.20 12.09
CA ASP A 73 7.96 -6.35 12.74
C ASP A 73 8.61 -7.25 11.68
N ALA A 74 9.95 -7.22 11.69
CA ALA A 74 10.86 -7.95 10.80
C ALA A 74 10.85 -9.49 10.99
N GLY A 75 9.77 -10.06 11.52
CA GLY A 75 9.64 -11.50 11.78
C GLY A 75 9.48 -12.36 10.53
N SER A 76 9.12 -11.77 9.38
CA SER A 76 9.13 -12.45 8.09
C SER A 76 10.48 -12.26 7.40
N GLN A 77 11.08 -13.33 6.89
CA GLN A 77 12.27 -13.26 6.03
C GLN A 77 12.15 -12.12 5.01
N PRO A 78 13.25 -11.42 4.68
CA PRO A 78 13.20 -10.33 3.73
C PRO A 78 12.63 -10.83 2.41
N GLN A 79 11.39 -10.41 2.09
CA GLN A 79 10.70 -10.80 0.86
C GLN A 79 11.41 -10.27 -0.40
N LEU A 80 12.39 -9.40 -0.23
CA LEU A 80 13.21 -8.81 -1.28
C LEU A 80 14.69 -9.06 -0.97
N ASP A 81 15.41 -9.64 -1.92
CA ASP A 81 16.87 -9.71 -1.85
C ASP A 81 17.49 -8.30 -1.87
N SER A 82 18.75 -8.19 -1.44
CA SER A 82 19.44 -6.90 -1.32
C SER A 82 19.59 -6.17 -2.65
N ARG A 83 19.81 -6.88 -3.75
CA ARG A 83 19.97 -6.26 -5.08
C ARG A 83 18.65 -5.69 -5.56
N ARG A 84 17.55 -6.41 -5.36
CA ARG A 84 16.21 -5.94 -5.70
C ARG A 84 15.81 -4.75 -4.84
N ARG A 85 16.05 -4.80 -3.53
CA ARG A 85 15.80 -3.66 -2.63
C ARG A 85 16.53 -2.40 -3.09
N ASN A 86 17.81 -2.51 -3.46
CA ASN A 86 18.60 -1.36 -3.92
C ASN A 86 18.07 -0.77 -5.23
N ARG A 87 17.65 -1.61 -6.19
CA ARG A 87 17.02 -1.14 -7.43
C ARG A 87 15.72 -0.40 -7.18
N LEU A 88 14.87 -0.92 -6.30
CA LEU A 88 13.62 -0.26 -5.92
C LEU A 88 13.88 1.08 -5.22
N SER A 89 14.84 1.11 -4.28
CA SER A 89 15.24 2.35 -3.59
C SER A 89 15.72 3.43 -4.57
N ASN A 90 16.58 3.08 -5.52
CA ASN A 90 17.07 4.02 -6.54
C ASN A 90 15.93 4.53 -7.45
N ALA A 91 15.02 3.64 -7.87
CA ALA A 91 13.88 4.03 -8.68
C ALA A 91 12.94 5.00 -7.93
N LEU A 92 12.73 4.77 -6.62
CA LEU A 92 11.95 5.66 -5.77
C LEU A 92 12.62 7.03 -5.60
N GLN A 93 13.92 7.07 -5.30
CA GLN A 93 14.69 8.32 -5.17
C GLN A 93 14.68 9.14 -6.46
N LYS A 94 14.73 8.49 -7.63
CA LYS A 94 14.60 9.18 -8.92
C LYS A 94 13.24 9.87 -9.07
N ARG A 95 12.17 9.27 -8.53
CA ARG A 95 10.78 9.78 -8.66
C ARG A 95 10.45 10.85 -7.62
N TYR A 96 10.96 10.64 -6.42
CA TYR A 96 10.79 11.48 -5.24
C TYR A 96 12.20 11.84 -4.77
N PRO A 97 12.90 12.75 -5.49
CA PRO A 97 14.13 13.32 -4.98
C PRO A 97 13.81 13.94 -3.62
N ASP A 98 14.81 13.98 -2.72
CA ASP A 98 14.65 14.52 -1.37
C ASP A 98 13.80 15.79 -1.44
N LEU A 99 12.64 15.73 -0.79
CA LEU A 99 11.83 16.91 -0.62
C LEU A 99 12.67 17.80 0.29
N ASP A 100 13.21 18.89 -0.25
CA ASP A 100 13.73 19.98 0.54
C ASP A 100 12.57 20.48 1.41
N LEU A 101 12.41 19.88 2.60
CA LEU A 101 11.52 20.33 3.66
C LEU A 101 12.17 21.56 4.30
N THR A 102 12.43 22.57 3.48
CA THR A 102 12.76 23.94 3.89
C THR A 102 11.62 24.81 3.38
N ASP A 103 10.59 24.92 4.21
CA ASP A 103 9.89 26.15 4.58
C ASP A 103 8.84 25.84 5.66
#